data_AF-A0A2G4HK28-F1
#
_entry.id   AF-A0A2G4HK28-F1
#
_cell.length_a   1.000
_cell.length_b   1.000
_cell.length_c   1.000
_cell.angle_alpha   90.00
_cell.angle_beta   90.00
_cell.angle_gamma   90.00
#
_symmetry.space_group_name_H-M   'P 1'
#
loop_
_entity.id
_entity.type
_entity.pdbx_description
1 polymer ?
#
loop_
_entity_poly.entity_id
_entity_poly.type
_entity_poly.pdbx_seq_one_letter_code
_entity_poly.pdbx_strand_id
1 'polypeptide(L)'
;MSSLAPYWSQMGTFTGTAIPEPAPVGVILAWRCWTLRRGAGGADRARGQPDCHGWWLYSRGQSVRESCLMKTLGLFLLCGAIGVGGAMTPLPAAESGPRWFKGNLHTHSLWSDGDDYPEMITDWYKRAGYHFLAMSDHNIMAEGQRWFAIKPPAVVAGKVVQRGGGVVLENYVARFGADWVEQREAAGTQEVRLKPLTEYRTLFEEPGRFLMIPGLEVTANWKRPATATTPAQGGPVHMNLINPRTLVAPVAADNALEIMQRTAEAVRVQREETGQPMFPHLNHPNFIWGVTAEELMQVHHEKFFEVYNGHPGVHNAGDVAHLSNEEIWDVVLTRRLAELKLDVMYGIGVDDSHHYHEQMLGKSNSGRGWVMVRARHLTPESIILAMEAGDFYATSGVTLKEVTRTATTLGLEIQADPGVTYVTQFIGTRRGYDPSSQLLPPRTGDASAARTLPHRRYSKDVGAVLAEVKGSTASYTLRGDEIYVRARVISSQAKVNGSVANEFETAWTQPVVRAMR
;
A
#
# COMPACT_ATOMS: atom_id res chain seq x y z
N MET A 1 -6.11 38.32 7.86
CA MET A 1 -6.91 37.74 6.76
C MET A 1 -6.11 37.88 5.49
N SER A 2 -5.55 36.78 4.99
CA SER A 2 -4.59 36.78 3.88
C SER A 2 -4.62 35.40 3.23
N SER A 3 -5.01 35.36 1.96
CA SER A 3 -5.24 34.13 1.19
C SER A 3 -3.93 33.49 0.74
N LEU A 4 -3.74 32.21 1.04
CA LEU A 4 -2.73 31.37 0.40
C LEU A 4 -3.32 30.75 -0.88
N ALA A 5 -2.75 31.09 -2.04
CA ALA A 5 -3.07 30.45 -3.31
C ALA A 5 -2.00 29.38 -3.63
N PRO A 6 -2.38 28.17 -4.07
CA PRO A 6 -1.41 27.14 -4.46
C PRO A 6 -0.81 27.43 -5.85
N TYR A 7 0.50 27.25 -5.96
CA TYR A 7 1.27 27.44 -7.19
C TYR A 7 0.96 26.34 -8.23
N TRP A 8 0.35 26.71 -9.36
CA TRP A 8 0.32 25.91 -10.59
C TRP A 8 0.38 26.81 -11.83
N SER A 9 1.57 26.98 -12.41
CA SER A 9 1.81 27.22 -13.85
C SER A 9 3.27 27.65 -14.11
N GLN A 10 4.05 26.80 -14.77
CA GLN A 10 5.16 27.20 -15.65
C GLN A 10 5.64 26.00 -16.48
N MET A 11 4.88 25.66 -17.52
CA MET A 11 5.44 25.07 -18.73
C MET A 11 5.19 26.08 -19.85
N GLY A 12 6.26 26.60 -20.44
CA GLY A 12 6.19 27.64 -21.45
C GLY A 12 5.65 27.12 -22.78
N THR A 13 4.75 27.89 -23.40
CA THR A 13 4.31 27.69 -24.77
C THR A 13 5.45 27.98 -25.75
N PHE A 14 5.94 26.97 -26.47
CA PHE A 14 6.73 27.18 -27.69
C PHE A 14 5.79 27.30 -28.90
N THR A 15 5.91 28.41 -29.64
CA THR A 15 5.10 28.70 -30.84
C THR A 15 5.95 28.75 -32.09
N GLY A 16 5.61 27.93 -33.11
CA GLY A 16 6.20 27.93 -34.46
C GLY A 16 7.54 27.20 -34.55
N THR A 17 7.82 26.34 -35.54
CA THR A 17 7.54 26.48 -36.98
C THR A 17 7.37 25.14 -37.72
N ALA A 18 6.58 25.18 -38.81
CA ALA A 18 6.44 24.24 -39.94
C ALA A 18 7.07 22.83 -39.91
N ILE A 19 6.24 21.82 -40.15
CA ILE A 19 6.61 20.47 -40.63
C ILE A 19 5.85 20.23 -41.96
N PRO A 20 6.49 19.74 -43.04
CA PRO A 20 5.83 19.50 -44.33
C PRO A 20 5.04 18.18 -44.38
N GLU A 21 4.13 18.09 -45.35
CA GLU A 21 3.19 16.99 -45.58
C GLU A 21 3.86 15.63 -45.91
N PRO A 22 3.26 14.49 -45.51
CA PRO A 22 3.59 13.18 -46.07
C PRO A 22 2.76 12.89 -47.34
N ALA A 23 3.45 12.52 -48.43
CA ALA A 23 2.82 12.05 -49.66
C ALA A 23 2.16 10.66 -49.50
N PRO A 24 1.12 10.31 -50.29
CA PRO A 24 0.35 9.09 -50.09
C PRO A 24 1.04 7.84 -50.65
N VAL A 25 1.03 6.74 -49.89
CA VAL A 25 1.40 5.40 -50.39
C VAL A 25 0.12 4.61 -50.66
N GLY A 26 0.00 4.12 -51.89
CA GLY A 26 -1.22 3.50 -52.40
C GLY A 26 -1.51 2.09 -51.88
N VAL A 27 -2.80 1.78 -51.80
CA VAL A 27 -3.34 0.44 -51.54
C VAL A 27 -3.05 -0.50 -52.72
N ILE A 28 -2.56 -1.71 -52.45
CA ILE A 28 -2.63 -2.84 -53.38
C ILE A 28 -3.23 -4.04 -52.66
N LEU A 29 -4.47 -4.40 -53.04
CA LEU A 29 -5.04 -5.71 -52.75
C LEU A 29 -4.44 -6.75 -53.70
N ALA A 30 -4.15 -7.95 -53.18
CA ALA A 30 -3.93 -9.14 -53.99
C ALA A 30 -4.58 -10.38 -53.33
N TRP A 31 -5.87 -10.58 -53.58
CA TRP A 31 -6.50 -11.90 -53.45
C TRP A 31 -6.32 -12.67 -54.77
N ARG A 32 -5.85 -13.93 -54.73
CA ARG A 32 -6.04 -14.86 -55.86
C ARG A 32 -6.32 -16.31 -55.45
N CYS A 33 -7.22 -16.89 -56.24
CA CYS A 33 -7.95 -18.13 -56.05
C CYS A 33 -7.15 -19.42 -55.85
N TRP A 34 -7.76 -20.28 -55.02
CA TRP A 34 -8.11 -21.67 -55.33
C TRP A 34 -7.82 -22.22 -56.74
N THR A 35 -7.32 -23.46 -56.77
CA THR A 35 -7.57 -24.45 -57.85
C THR A 35 -7.97 -25.80 -57.24
N LEU A 36 -9.03 -26.41 -57.78
CA LEU A 36 -9.50 -27.76 -57.40
C LEU A 36 -8.71 -28.86 -58.14
N ARG A 37 -8.63 -30.07 -57.54
CA ARG A 37 -9.25 -31.31 -58.12
C ARG A 37 -9.16 -32.58 -57.23
N ARG A 38 -10.35 -33.07 -56.85
CA ARG A 38 -10.88 -34.47 -56.89
C ARG A 38 -10.18 -35.65 -56.19
N GLY A 39 -10.99 -36.38 -55.41
CA GLY A 39 -10.81 -37.77 -54.94
C GLY A 39 -11.54 -37.98 -53.61
N ALA A 40 -12.85 -38.25 -53.52
CA ALA A 40 -13.66 -39.41 -53.93
C ALA A 40 -13.75 -40.53 -52.85
N GLY A 41 -14.96 -40.76 -52.32
CA GLY A 41 -15.29 -41.75 -51.27
C GLY A 41 -14.91 -41.30 -49.84
N GLY A 42 -15.62 -41.63 -48.76
CA GLY A 42 -16.88 -42.38 -48.56
C GLY A 42 -17.27 -42.31 -47.06
N ALA A 43 -18.46 -42.78 -46.67
CA ALA A 43 -18.92 -42.84 -45.26
C ALA A 43 -18.01 -43.75 -44.39
N ASP A 44 -18.02 -43.75 -43.05
CA ASP A 44 -19.18 -43.55 -42.14
C ASP A 44 -18.75 -43.18 -40.68
N ARG A 45 -19.73 -43.12 -39.78
CA ARG A 45 -19.71 -42.65 -38.38
C ARG A 45 -18.86 -43.49 -37.40
N ALA A 46 -18.38 -42.82 -36.34
CA ALA A 46 -18.80 -43.03 -34.93
C ALA A 46 -17.67 -43.06 -33.87
N ARG A 47 -17.89 -42.25 -32.81
CA ARG A 47 -17.65 -42.49 -31.35
C ARG A 47 -16.49 -43.40 -30.91
N GLY A 48 -15.73 -42.94 -29.89
CA GLY A 48 -15.03 -43.86 -28.99
C GLY A 48 -13.84 -43.23 -28.25
N GLN A 49 -14.07 -42.80 -27.02
CA GLN A 49 -13.02 -42.49 -26.04
C GLN A 49 -12.63 -43.81 -25.29
N PRO A 50 -11.66 -43.77 -24.36
CA PRO A 50 -10.28 -44.25 -24.46
C PRO A 50 -10.09 -45.70 -23.95
N ASP A 51 -8.85 -46.25 -23.95
CA ASP A 51 -8.17 -46.72 -22.72
C ASP A 51 -6.87 -47.55 -22.92
N CYS A 52 -5.89 -47.19 -22.08
CA CYS A 52 -5.02 -48.03 -21.22
C CYS A 52 -4.15 -49.22 -21.71
N HIS A 53 -3.03 -49.33 -20.97
CA HIS A 53 -2.17 -50.49 -20.67
C HIS A 53 -1.12 -50.98 -21.69
N GLY A 54 0.13 -50.96 -21.22
CA GLY A 54 1.30 -51.63 -21.81
C GLY A 54 2.52 -51.54 -20.88
N TRP A 55 2.66 -52.49 -19.95
CA TRP A 55 3.81 -52.61 -19.04
C TRP A 55 4.96 -53.43 -19.67
N TRP A 56 6.15 -53.28 -19.05
CA TRP A 56 7.28 -54.24 -18.95
C TRP A 56 8.62 -53.95 -19.67
N LEU A 57 9.66 -54.46 -18.98
CA LEU A 57 11.09 -54.62 -19.31
C LEU A 57 12.00 -53.39 -19.14
N TYR A 58 13.23 -53.53 -18.60
CA TYR A 58 13.80 -54.53 -17.66
C TYR A 58 15.11 -53.94 -17.09
N SER A 59 15.42 -54.16 -15.82
CA SER A 59 16.63 -53.58 -15.19
C SER A 59 17.85 -54.51 -15.24
N ARG A 60 18.99 -53.95 -15.67
CA ARG A 60 20.37 -54.32 -15.32
C ARG A 60 21.17 -53.00 -15.29
N GLY A 61 22.02 -52.64 -14.32
CA GLY A 61 22.51 -53.39 -13.16
C GLY A 61 24.01 -53.66 -13.28
N GLN A 62 24.86 -52.81 -12.70
CA GLN A 62 26.15 -53.21 -12.14
C GLN A 62 26.76 -52.12 -11.24
N SER A 63 27.61 -52.56 -10.32
CA SER A 63 28.17 -51.83 -9.18
C SER A 63 29.68 -51.62 -9.30
N VAL A 64 30.22 -50.59 -8.66
CA VAL A 64 31.64 -50.55 -8.28
C VAL A 64 31.77 -50.22 -6.80
N ARG A 65 32.48 -51.08 -6.07
CA ARG A 65 33.07 -50.82 -4.75
C ARG A 65 34.54 -51.17 -4.87
N GLU A 66 35.42 -50.31 -4.39
CA GLU A 66 36.79 -50.70 -4.05
C GLU A 66 37.12 -50.23 -2.64
N SER A 67 37.85 -51.08 -1.92
CA SER A 67 38.33 -50.88 -0.56
C SER A 67 39.76 -51.39 -0.52
N CYS A 68 40.70 -50.62 0.03
CA CYS A 68 42.07 -51.09 0.27
C CYS A 68 42.41 -51.02 1.77
N LEU A 69 43.31 -51.91 2.21
CA LEU A 69 43.35 -52.42 3.59
C LEU A 69 44.44 -51.79 4.48
N MET A 70 44.20 -51.83 5.80
CA MET A 70 45.06 -51.29 6.88
C MET A 70 46.39 -52.02 7.11
N LYS A 71 47.34 -51.30 7.75
CA LYS A 71 48.43 -51.73 8.69
C LYS A 71 49.21 -50.47 9.13
N THR A 72 49.69 -50.24 10.36
CA THR A 72 49.39 -50.74 11.74
C THR A 72 49.99 -49.76 12.79
N LEU A 73 49.67 -49.90 14.09
CA LEU A 73 50.19 -49.13 15.25
C LEU A 73 49.75 -47.64 15.33
N GLY A 74 49.55 -47.04 16.51
CA GLY A 74 49.58 -47.55 17.88
C GLY A 74 49.13 -46.47 18.87
N LEU A 75 48.34 -46.84 19.89
CA LEU A 75 47.76 -45.94 20.90
C LEU A 75 48.79 -45.62 22.00
N PHE A 76 48.96 -44.35 22.39
CA PHE A 76 48.94 -43.93 23.82
C PHE A 76 48.96 -42.39 24.00
N LEU A 77 48.21 -41.96 25.02
CA LEU A 77 47.93 -40.59 25.44
C LEU A 77 49.17 -39.72 25.73
N LEU A 78 49.10 -38.42 25.39
CA LEU A 78 48.90 -37.31 26.34
C LEU A 78 48.82 -35.96 25.59
N CYS A 79 47.74 -35.18 25.76
CA CYS A 79 47.79 -33.72 25.57
C CYS A 79 46.54 -32.98 26.08
N GLY A 80 46.74 -32.14 27.11
CA GLY A 80 46.03 -30.88 27.34
C GLY A 80 44.50 -30.86 27.33
N ALA A 81 43.87 -31.14 28.48
CA ALA A 81 42.53 -30.62 28.75
C ALA A 81 42.59 -29.11 29.01
N ILE A 82 42.50 -28.29 27.95
CA ILE A 82 42.21 -26.86 28.07
C ILE A 82 40.69 -26.72 28.15
N GLY A 83 40.18 -26.56 29.37
CA GLY A 83 38.77 -26.34 29.63
C GLY A 83 38.33 -24.94 29.17
N VAL A 84 37.95 -24.80 27.90
CA VAL A 84 37.19 -23.64 27.43
C VAL A 84 35.75 -23.80 27.89
N GLY A 85 35.50 -23.42 29.14
CA GLY A 85 34.17 -23.30 29.74
C GLY A 85 33.35 -22.14 29.15
N GLY A 86 33.27 -22.06 27.83
CA GLY A 86 32.36 -21.15 27.14
C GLY A 86 30.95 -21.69 27.27
N ALA A 87 30.16 -21.14 28.18
CA ALA A 87 28.73 -21.39 28.22
C ALA A 87 28.14 -20.96 26.87
N MET A 88 27.77 -21.92 26.03
CA MET A 88 26.98 -21.63 24.84
C MET A 88 25.62 -21.14 25.33
N THR A 89 25.44 -19.83 25.41
CA THR A 89 24.12 -19.22 25.53
C THR A 89 23.29 -19.75 24.36
N PRO A 90 22.22 -20.52 24.61
CA PRO A 90 21.37 -20.98 23.52
C PRO A 90 20.89 -19.74 22.77
N LEU A 91 20.96 -19.78 21.44
CA LEU A 91 20.30 -18.78 20.61
C LEU A 91 18.85 -18.67 21.10
N PRO A 92 18.32 -17.45 21.33
CA PRO A 92 16.94 -17.30 21.77
C PRO A 92 16.05 -18.05 20.79
N ALA A 93 15.25 -18.99 21.31
CA ALA A 93 14.35 -19.77 20.48
C ALA A 93 13.48 -18.80 19.68
N ALA A 94 13.46 -18.96 18.35
CA ALA A 94 12.63 -18.13 17.50
C ALA A 94 11.18 -18.20 18.01
N GLU A 95 10.57 -17.05 18.28
CA GLU A 95 9.20 -16.98 18.81
C GLU A 95 8.28 -17.81 17.93
N SER A 96 7.74 -18.90 18.49
CA SER A 96 7.12 -19.98 17.72
C SER A 96 5.66 -19.69 17.30
N GLY A 97 5.15 -18.52 17.66
CA GLY A 97 3.78 -18.07 17.41
C GLY A 97 3.71 -16.78 16.58
N PRO A 98 2.52 -16.44 16.05
CA PRO A 98 2.28 -15.13 15.44
C PRO A 98 2.49 -13.98 16.44
N ARG A 99 3.06 -12.87 15.97
CA ARG A 99 3.25 -11.63 16.75
C ARG A 99 2.97 -10.39 15.92
N TRP A 100 2.83 -9.26 16.61
CA TRP A 100 2.58 -7.97 15.96
C TRP A 100 3.84 -7.37 15.34
N PHE A 101 3.75 -7.01 14.06
CA PHE A 101 4.74 -6.27 13.30
C PHE A 101 4.18 -4.88 12.93
N LYS A 102 4.82 -3.83 13.44
CA LYS A 102 4.57 -2.44 13.06
C LYS A 102 5.13 -2.18 11.66
N GLY A 103 4.36 -1.57 10.76
CA GLY A 103 4.87 -1.19 9.43
C GLY A 103 4.15 -0.03 8.77
N ASN A 104 4.85 0.69 7.90
CA ASN A 104 4.27 1.72 7.04
C ASN A 104 4.28 1.24 5.58
N LEU A 105 3.24 1.64 4.83
CA LEU A 105 2.96 1.21 3.46
C LEU A 105 2.91 2.37 2.46
N HIS A 106 3.10 3.61 2.91
CA HIS A 106 3.04 4.81 2.07
C HIS A 106 4.05 5.86 2.57
N THR A 107 5.12 6.11 1.80
CA THR A 107 6.16 7.10 2.10
C THR A 107 6.97 7.44 0.83
N HIS A 108 7.41 8.69 0.70
CA HIS A 108 8.08 9.23 -0.50
C HIS A 108 9.50 9.70 -0.23
N SER A 109 10.38 9.58 -1.23
CA SER A 109 11.79 9.99 -1.16
C SER A 109 12.17 10.98 -2.26
N LEU A 110 13.46 11.27 -2.39
CA LEU A 110 14.02 11.99 -3.55
C LEU A 110 13.82 11.25 -4.89
N TRP A 111 13.36 9.99 -4.91
CA TRP A 111 12.95 9.30 -6.14
C TRP A 111 11.63 9.86 -6.72
N SER A 112 10.67 10.33 -5.92
CA SER A 112 9.59 11.21 -6.39
C SER A 112 9.79 12.65 -5.92
N ASP A 113 9.10 13.04 -4.87
CA ASP A 113 8.81 14.41 -4.44
C ASP A 113 8.99 14.62 -2.93
N GLY A 114 9.25 13.56 -2.16
CA GLY A 114 9.72 13.65 -0.77
C GLY A 114 11.06 14.40 -0.64
N ASP A 115 11.38 14.93 0.54
CA ASP A 115 12.50 15.86 0.73
C ASP A 115 13.81 15.26 1.29
N ASP A 116 13.92 13.94 1.40
CA ASP A 116 15.11 13.23 1.91
C ASP A 116 15.47 11.94 1.14
N TYR A 117 16.72 11.49 1.31
CA TYR A 117 17.28 10.30 0.67
C TYR A 117 16.61 9.01 1.19
N PRO A 118 16.39 7.99 0.34
CA PRO A 118 15.65 6.79 0.73
C PRO A 118 16.34 6.03 1.89
N GLU A 119 17.67 6.09 2.01
CA GLU A 119 18.40 5.52 3.14
C GLU A 119 18.20 6.27 4.46
N MET A 120 18.13 7.61 4.42
CA MET A 120 17.86 8.42 5.61
C MET A 120 16.45 8.15 6.15
N ILE A 121 15.48 8.06 5.24
CA ILE A 121 14.08 7.71 5.53
C ILE A 121 14.01 6.30 6.11
N THR A 122 14.65 5.31 5.46
CA THR A 122 14.66 3.92 5.92
C THR A 122 15.30 3.77 7.31
N ASP A 123 16.43 4.46 7.54
CA ASP A 123 17.10 4.53 8.85
C ASP A 123 16.18 5.11 9.92
N TRP A 124 15.42 6.17 9.60
CA TRP A 124 14.45 6.75 10.53
C TRP A 124 13.38 5.73 10.94
N TYR A 125 12.73 5.05 10.00
CA TYR A 125 11.70 4.05 10.31
C TYR A 125 12.26 2.88 11.13
N LYS A 126 13.44 2.36 10.76
CA LYS A 126 14.10 1.28 11.52
C LYS A 126 14.42 1.71 12.95
N ARG A 127 14.93 2.94 13.16
CA ARG A 127 15.18 3.50 14.49
C ARG A 127 13.90 3.83 15.27
N ALA A 128 12.81 4.18 14.59
CA ALA A 128 11.48 4.44 15.16
C ALA A 128 10.67 3.16 15.50
N GLY A 129 11.32 1.99 15.49
CA GLY A 129 10.71 0.71 15.92
C GLY A 129 9.71 0.11 14.92
N TYR A 130 9.74 0.55 13.67
CA TYR A 130 9.04 -0.16 12.60
C TYR A 130 9.78 -1.47 12.29
N HIS A 131 9.02 -2.46 11.82
CA HIS A 131 9.51 -3.79 11.42
C HIS A 131 9.50 -3.96 9.90
N PHE A 132 8.62 -3.24 9.19
CA PHE A 132 8.67 -3.19 7.73
C PHE A 132 8.31 -1.81 7.19
N LEU A 133 8.83 -1.54 5.99
CA LEU A 133 8.58 -0.31 5.24
C LEU A 133 8.38 -0.65 3.75
N ALA A 134 7.35 -0.07 3.14
CA ALA A 134 7.30 0.08 1.69
C ALA A 134 7.64 1.53 1.32
N MET A 135 8.65 1.70 0.45
CA MET A 135 8.95 2.98 -0.19
C MET A 135 8.10 3.08 -1.46
N SER A 136 7.24 4.08 -1.58
CA SER A 136 6.15 4.12 -2.56
C SER A 136 6.24 5.33 -3.50
N ASP A 137 7.43 5.69 -3.96
CA ASP A 137 7.64 6.86 -4.82
C ASP A 137 6.70 6.89 -6.04
N HIS A 138 6.15 8.07 -6.35
CA HIS A 138 5.19 8.29 -7.43
C HIS A 138 5.70 7.80 -8.79
N ASN A 139 4.97 6.85 -9.40
CA ASN A 139 5.12 6.40 -10.78
C ASN A 139 6.52 5.88 -11.16
N ILE A 140 7.32 5.46 -10.18
CA ILE A 140 8.68 4.98 -10.40
C ILE A 140 9.07 3.88 -9.39
N MET A 141 9.65 2.81 -9.89
CA MET A 141 10.38 1.85 -9.05
C MET A 141 11.77 2.42 -8.74
N ALA A 142 12.26 2.26 -7.51
CA ALA A 142 13.62 2.64 -7.12
C ALA A 142 14.66 1.67 -7.70
N GLU A 143 14.84 1.70 -9.03
CA GLU A 143 15.63 0.76 -9.81
C GLU A 143 16.56 1.47 -10.81
N GLY A 144 17.65 0.81 -11.19
CA GLY A 144 18.60 1.33 -12.17
C GLY A 144 19.51 2.45 -11.62
N GLN A 145 20.11 3.19 -12.55
CA GLN A 145 21.05 4.27 -12.23
C GLN A 145 20.36 5.63 -12.33
N ARG A 146 20.33 6.39 -11.22
CA ARG A 146 19.69 7.69 -11.16
C ARG A 146 20.53 8.71 -10.41
N TRP A 147 20.70 9.88 -11.01
CA TRP A 147 21.40 11.02 -10.43
C TRP A 147 20.38 12.13 -10.14
N PHE A 148 20.39 12.64 -8.92
CA PHE A 148 19.55 13.74 -8.46
C PHE A 148 20.34 15.04 -8.53
N ALA A 149 19.92 15.94 -9.42
CA ALA A 149 20.52 17.26 -9.58
C ALA A 149 20.13 18.19 -8.41
N ILE A 150 21.12 18.59 -7.62
CA ILE A 150 20.95 19.56 -6.54
C ILE A 150 20.78 20.94 -7.17
N LYS A 151 19.58 21.49 -7.03
CA LYS A 151 19.30 22.87 -7.45
C LYS A 151 19.97 23.88 -6.51
N PRO A 152 20.30 25.08 -6.98
CA PRO A 152 20.71 26.18 -6.10
C PRO A 152 19.66 26.45 -5.01
N PRO A 153 20.06 26.92 -3.82
CA PRO A 153 19.13 27.25 -2.74
C PRO A 153 18.17 28.37 -3.18
N ALA A 154 16.89 28.20 -2.85
CA ALA A 154 15.83 29.18 -3.13
C ALA A 154 15.25 29.74 -1.83
N VAL A 155 14.69 30.95 -1.86
CA VAL A 155 13.96 31.53 -0.73
C VAL A 155 12.47 31.34 -0.94
N VAL A 156 11.82 30.56 -0.08
CA VAL A 156 10.37 30.32 -0.09
C VAL A 156 9.79 30.77 1.25
N ALA A 157 8.83 31.71 1.21
CA ALA A 157 8.21 32.30 2.40
C ALA A 157 9.23 32.81 3.46
N GLY A 158 10.38 33.32 3.02
CA GLY A 158 11.45 33.81 3.89
C GLY A 158 12.40 32.75 4.44
N LYS A 159 12.16 31.45 4.22
CA LYS A 159 13.11 30.36 4.53
C LYS A 159 13.98 30.06 3.31
N VAL A 160 15.27 29.80 3.53
CA VAL A 160 16.14 29.17 2.52
C VAL A 160 15.81 27.68 2.47
N VAL A 161 15.58 27.15 1.26
CA VAL A 161 15.29 25.74 1.00
C VAL A 161 16.12 25.22 -0.16
N GLN A 162 16.70 24.03 0.02
CA GLN A 162 17.47 23.33 -1.00
C GLN A 162 17.17 21.83 -0.90
N ARG A 163 16.17 21.35 -1.67
CA ARG A 163 15.74 19.94 -1.64
C ARG A 163 16.91 19.02 -2.02
N GLY A 164 17.26 18.08 -1.14
CA GLY A 164 18.39 17.17 -1.32
C GLY A 164 19.77 17.83 -1.31
N GLY A 165 19.91 19.08 -0.86
CA GLY A 165 21.19 19.80 -0.81
C GLY A 165 21.45 20.46 0.55
N GLY A 166 22.59 21.16 0.65
CA GLY A 166 23.02 21.82 1.89
C GLY A 166 23.03 20.84 3.07
N VAL A 167 22.41 21.25 4.18
CA VAL A 167 22.30 20.44 5.42
C VAL A 167 21.71 19.04 5.20
N VAL A 168 20.85 18.82 4.20
CA VAL A 168 20.27 17.50 3.90
C VAL A 168 21.36 16.56 3.36
N LEU A 169 22.18 17.05 2.42
CA LEU A 169 23.32 16.29 1.90
C LEU A 169 24.42 16.12 2.96
N GLU A 170 24.71 17.17 3.75
CA GLU A 170 25.68 17.11 4.85
C GLU A 170 25.29 16.01 5.87
N ASN A 171 24.02 15.93 6.25
CA ASN A 171 23.49 14.89 7.12
C ASN A 171 23.59 13.49 6.49
N TYR A 172 23.29 13.36 5.20
CA TYR A 172 23.38 12.09 4.47
C TYR A 172 24.84 11.59 4.39
N VAL A 173 25.79 12.46 4.05
CA VAL A 173 27.24 12.17 4.07
C VAL A 173 27.72 11.84 5.49
N ALA A 174 27.25 12.56 6.51
CA ALA A 174 27.61 12.29 7.90
C ALA A 174 27.04 10.94 8.41
N ARG A 175 25.88 10.49 7.88
CA ARG A 175 25.24 9.24 8.31
C ARG A 175 25.83 7.99 7.65
N PHE A 176 26.17 8.06 6.35
CA PHE A 176 26.60 6.88 5.56
C PHE A 176 28.05 6.95 5.05
N GLY A 177 28.72 8.09 5.19
CA GLY A 177 30.11 8.28 4.77
C GLY A 177 30.26 8.64 3.29
N ALA A 178 31.37 9.31 2.97
CA ALA A 178 31.67 9.76 1.61
C ALA A 178 31.89 8.60 0.61
N ASP A 179 32.30 7.42 1.10
CA ASP A 179 32.47 6.22 0.26
C ASP A 179 31.13 5.61 -0.19
N TRP A 180 30.04 5.82 0.56
CA TRP A 180 28.69 5.42 0.16
C TRP A 180 28.00 6.49 -0.69
N VAL A 181 28.11 7.75 -0.27
CA VAL A 181 27.40 8.88 -0.87
C VAL A 181 28.14 9.37 -2.12
N GLU A 182 27.84 8.71 -3.23
CA GLU A 182 28.38 9.08 -4.54
C GLU A 182 27.84 10.42 -5.04
N GLN A 183 28.75 11.34 -5.31
CA GLN A 183 28.48 12.67 -5.85
C GLN A 183 29.30 12.88 -7.13
N ARG A 184 28.79 13.73 -8.03
CA ARG A 184 29.52 14.19 -9.21
C ARG A 184 29.14 15.62 -9.56
N GLU A 185 29.92 16.23 -10.43
CA GLU A 185 29.51 17.43 -11.15
C GLU A 185 29.19 17.04 -12.60
N ALA A 186 28.02 17.45 -13.09
CA ALA A 186 27.59 17.24 -14.47
C ALA A 186 27.00 18.55 -15.02
N ALA A 187 27.53 19.04 -16.14
CA ALA A 187 27.12 20.30 -16.77
C ALA A 187 27.02 21.51 -15.80
N GLY A 188 27.98 21.63 -14.87
CA GLY A 188 27.99 22.71 -13.87
C GLY A 188 26.97 22.56 -12.74
N THR A 189 26.35 21.40 -12.61
CA THR A 189 25.40 21.07 -11.54
C THR A 189 25.95 19.95 -10.68
N GLN A 190 25.89 20.10 -9.34
CA GLN A 190 26.20 19.02 -8.41
C GLN A 190 25.06 17.99 -8.43
N GLU A 191 25.39 16.73 -8.60
CA GLU A 191 24.44 15.63 -8.59
C GLU A 191 24.85 14.58 -7.56
N VAL A 192 23.86 13.93 -6.94
CA VAL A 192 24.05 12.84 -5.98
C VAL A 192 23.34 11.59 -6.50
N ARG A 193 23.99 10.43 -6.44
CA ARG A 193 23.38 9.18 -6.89
C ARG A 193 22.30 8.75 -5.91
N LEU A 194 21.06 8.60 -6.40
CA LEU A 194 20.01 7.96 -5.63
C LEU A 194 20.21 6.45 -5.75
N LYS A 195 20.41 5.77 -4.63
CA LYS A 195 20.63 4.33 -4.64
C LYS A 195 19.31 3.60 -4.94
N PRO A 196 19.32 2.56 -5.79
CA PRO A 196 18.15 1.72 -6.00
C PRO A 196 17.89 0.83 -4.77
N LEU A 197 16.64 0.39 -4.60
CA LEU A 197 16.20 -0.44 -3.48
C LEU A 197 17.05 -1.71 -3.32
N THR A 198 17.47 -2.33 -4.43
CA THR A 198 18.32 -3.53 -4.44
C THR A 198 19.71 -3.29 -3.84
N GLU A 199 20.22 -2.06 -3.87
CA GLU A 199 21.51 -1.69 -3.29
C GLU A 199 21.35 -1.38 -1.80
N TYR A 200 20.53 -0.38 -1.45
CA TYR A 200 20.49 0.12 -0.07
C TYR A 200 19.75 -0.80 0.91
N ARG A 201 18.82 -1.66 0.47
CA ARG A 201 18.12 -2.62 1.38
C ARG A 201 19.10 -3.47 2.20
N THR A 202 20.26 -3.78 1.62
CA THR A 202 21.30 -4.61 2.24
C THR A 202 21.93 -3.99 3.50
N LEU A 203 21.82 -2.66 3.67
CA LEU A 203 22.25 -1.96 4.88
C LEU A 203 21.24 -2.05 6.04
N PHE A 204 19.97 -2.28 5.74
CA PHE A 204 18.86 -2.12 6.69
C PHE A 204 18.14 -3.42 7.03
N GLU A 205 18.00 -4.33 6.06
CA GLU A 205 17.28 -5.58 6.28
C GLU A 205 17.99 -6.48 7.29
N GLU A 206 17.20 -6.98 8.24
CA GLU A 206 17.69 -7.73 9.37
C GLU A 206 16.62 -8.78 9.72
N PRO A 207 16.90 -10.09 9.54
CA PRO A 207 15.90 -11.14 9.68
C PRO A 207 15.13 -11.09 11.00
N GLY A 208 13.80 -10.97 10.92
CA GLY A 208 12.94 -10.87 12.10
C GLY A 208 12.94 -9.50 12.81
N ARG A 209 13.74 -8.53 12.35
CA ARG A 209 13.83 -7.18 12.93
C ARG A 209 13.38 -6.08 11.98
N PHE A 210 13.86 -6.06 10.73
CA PHE A 210 13.50 -5.05 9.74
C PHE A 210 13.47 -5.61 8.31
N LEU A 211 12.44 -5.25 7.54
CA LEU A 211 12.18 -5.74 6.18
C LEU A 211 11.85 -4.57 5.24
N MET A 212 12.47 -4.54 4.07
CA MET A 212 12.07 -3.64 2.99
C MET A 212 11.14 -4.38 2.03
N ILE A 213 9.95 -3.85 1.82
CA ILE A 213 9.00 -4.35 0.82
C ILE A 213 9.05 -3.38 -0.38
N PRO A 214 9.18 -3.88 -1.63
CA PRO A 214 9.01 -3.03 -2.79
C PRO A 214 7.65 -2.30 -2.73
N GLY A 215 7.65 -1.02 -3.09
CA GLY A 215 6.45 -0.20 -3.18
C GLY A 215 6.49 0.67 -4.43
N LEU A 216 5.32 1.15 -4.80
CA LEU A 216 5.10 2.06 -5.93
C LEU A 216 3.75 2.73 -5.70
N GLU A 217 3.68 4.04 -5.82
CA GLU A 217 2.39 4.71 -5.98
C GLU A 217 2.07 4.92 -7.45
N VAL A 218 0.96 4.38 -7.93
CA VAL A 218 0.38 4.73 -9.22
C VAL A 218 -0.47 5.99 -9.03
N THR A 219 0.15 7.12 -9.35
CA THR A 219 -0.45 8.47 -9.27
C THR A 219 -1.05 8.84 -10.62
N ALA A 220 -2.38 8.83 -10.69
CA ALA A 220 -3.17 9.14 -11.89
C ALA A 220 -4.20 10.24 -11.61
N ASN A 221 -4.84 10.75 -12.67
CA ASN A 221 -5.89 11.77 -12.58
C ASN A 221 -6.95 11.47 -13.63
N TRP A 222 -8.23 11.43 -13.23
CA TRP A 222 -9.33 11.38 -14.18
C TRP A 222 -9.73 12.80 -14.63
N LYS A 223 -10.20 12.95 -15.87
CA LYS A 223 -10.62 14.25 -16.44
C LYS A 223 -11.81 14.10 -17.38
N ARG A 224 -12.81 14.97 -17.25
CA ARG A 224 -13.92 15.14 -18.19
C ARG A 224 -13.92 16.58 -18.73
N PRO A 225 -14.06 16.78 -20.06
CA PRO A 225 -14.23 18.12 -20.62
C PRO A 225 -15.56 18.74 -20.15
N ALA A 226 -15.63 20.07 -20.18
CA ALA A 226 -16.90 20.77 -19.96
C ALA A 226 -17.91 20.43 -21.07
N THR A 227 -19.19 20.40 -20.72
CA THR A 227 -20.32 20.30 -21.65
C THR A 227 -21.09 21.61 -21.66
N ALA A 228 -22.17 21.71 -22.45
CA ALA A 228 -23.07 22.86 -22.44
C ALA A 228 -23.78 23.08 -21.08
N THR A 229 -23.84 22.07 -20.21
CA THR A 229 -24.58 22.11 -18.94
C THR A 229 -23.75 21.74 -17.71
N THR A 230 -22.50 21.28 -17.89
CA THR A 230 -21.65 20.76 -16.81
C THR A 230 -20.24 21.35 -16.95
N PRO A 231 -19.61 21.87 -15.87
CA PRO A 231 -18.22 22.31 -15.92
C PRO A 231 -17.26 21.14 -16.19
N ALA A 232 -16.01 21.45 -16.52
CA ALA A 232 -14.97 20.44 -16.61
C ALA A 232 -14.72 19.80 -15.24
N GLN A 233 -14.66 18.47 -15.21
CA GLN A 233 -14.50 17.69 -14.00
C GLN A 233 -13.18 16.91 -14.01
N GLY A 234 -12.72 16.49 -12.84
CA GLY A 234 -11.52 15.69 -12.65
C GLY A 234 -11.13 15.58 -11.18
N GLY A 235 -10.32 14.57 -10.87
CA GLY A 235 -9.82 14.32 -9.53
C GLY A 235 -8.58 13.42 -9.55
N PRO A 236 -7.75 13.48 -8.48
CA PRO A 236 -6.64 12.56 -8.30
C PRO A 236 -7.16 11.14 -8.02
N VAL A 237 -6.45 10.13 -8.52
CA VAL A 237 -6.62 8.73 -8.13
C VAL A 237 -5.23 8.16 -7.91
N HIS A 238 -4.99 7.72 -6.69
CA HIS A 238 -3.68 7.39 -6.17
C HIS A 238 -3.77 6.00 -5.56
N MET A 239 -2.93 5.07 -6.01
CA MET A 239 -2.98 3.69 -5.51
C MET A 239 -1.59 3.15 -5.25
N ASN A 240 -1.32 2.73 -4.03
CA ASN A 240 -0.08 2.05 -3.69
C ASN A 240 -0.15 0.57 -4.02
N LEU A 241 0.91 0.09 -4.63
CA LEU A 241 1.14 -1.30 -4.98
C LEU A 241 2.20 -1.83 -4.03
N ILE A 242 1.83 -2.85 -3.23
CA ILE A 242 2.71 -3.47 -2.25
C ILE A 242 3.30 -4.75 -2.81
N ASN A 243 4.63 -4.84 -2.75
CA ASN A 243 5.47 -5.90 -3.29
C ASN A 243 5.40 -6.12 -4.83
N PRO A 244 5.26 -5.08 -5.69
CA PRO A 244 5.27 -5.27 -7.14
C PRO A 244 6.64 -5.76 -7.65
N ARG A 245 6.62 -6.46 -8.79
CA ARG A 245 7.84 -6.95 -9.49
C ARG A 245 8.34 -6.01 -10.58
N THR A 246 7.46 -5.25 -11.20
CA THR A 246 7.77 -4.27 -12.23
C THR A 246 6.82 -3.07 -12.11
N LEU A 247 7.22 -1.94 -12.68
CA LEU A 247 6.40 -0.73 -12.75
C LEU A 247 5.04 -1.02 -13.40
N VAL A 248 3.96 -0.64 -12.71
CA VAL A 248 2.63 -0.47 -13.32
C VAL A 248 2.49 1.00 -13.70
N ALA A 249 2.14 1.27 -14.96
CA ALA A 249 2.02 2.63 -15.46
C ALA A 249 0.66 3.27 -15.10
N PRO A 250 0.60 4.61 -14.89
CA PRO A 250 -0.64 5.34 -14.70
C PRO A 250 -1.69 5.08 -15.78
N VAL A 251 -2.91 4.85 -15.33
CA VAL A 251 -4.07 4.69 -16.22
C VAL A 251 -4.70 6.06 -16.50
N ALA A 252 -4.90 6.38 -17.78
CA ALA A 252 -5.73 7.48 -18.21
C ALA A 252 -7.17 7.00 -18.45
N ALA A 253 -8.13 7.64 -17.80
CA ALA A 253 -9.58 7.48 -18.01
C ALA A 253 -10.34 8.77 -17.61
N ASP A 254 -11.65 8.80 -17.84
CA ASP A 254 -12.51 9.95 -17.55
C ASP A 254 -13.27 9.85 -16.21
N ASN A 255 -13.02 8.81 -15.42
CA ASN A 255 -13.68 8.51 -14.15
C ASN A 255 -12.72 7.75 -13.20
N ALA A 256 -12.92 7.82 -11.88
CA ALA A 256 -11.99 7.18 -10.94
C ALA A 256 -12.11 5.66 -10.91
N LEU A 257 -13.33 5.12 -11.06
CA LEU A 257 -13.60 3.69 -11.07
C LEU A 257 -12.76 2.94 -12.11
N GLU A 258 -12.69 3.43 -13.35
CA GLU A 258 -11.89 2.80 -14.40
C GLU A 258 -10.38 2.83 -14.09
N ILE A 259 -9.86 3.94 -13.57
CA ILE A 259 -8.46 4.05 -13.14
C ILE A 259 -8.17 3.01 -12.05
N MET A 260 -9.01 2.95 -11.02
CA MET A 260 -8.86 1.99 -9.92
C MET A 260 -8.94 0.55 -10.41
N GLN A 261 -9.97 0.23 -11.21
CA GLN A 261 -10.19 -1.13 -11.68
C GLN A 261 -9.06 -1.64 -12.59
N ARG A 262 -8.56 -0.79 -13.49
CA ARG A 262 -7.45 -1.16 -14.40
C ARG A 262 -6.11 -1.24 -13.67
N THR A 263 -5.91 -0.44 -12.62
CA THR A 263 -4.71 -0.52 -11.77
C THR A 263 -4.72 -1.80 -10.93
N ALA A 264 -5.85 -2.10 -10.25
CA ALA A 264 -6.01 -3.33 -9.49
C ALA A 264 -5.89 -4.59 -10.36
N GLU A 265 -6.42 -4.55 -11.58
CA GLU A 265 -6.30 -5.63 -12.56
C GLU A 265 -4.84 -5.84 -13.02
N ALA A 266 -4.07 -4.78 -13.26
CA ALA A 266 -2.65 -4.89 -13.59
C ALA A 266 -1.84 -5.57 -12.46
N VAL A 267 -2.17 -5.29 -11.20
CA VAL A 267 -1.57 -5.98 -10.05
C VAL A 267 -1.99 -7.45 -9.99
N ARG A 268 -3.27 -7.76 -10.24
CA ARG A 268 -3.78 -9.14 -10.27
C ARG A 268 -3.04 -9.96 -11.33
N VAL A 269 -2.88 -9.43 -12.54
CA VAL A 269 -2.12 -10.08 -13.62
C VAL A 269 -0.66 -10.30 -13.21
N GLN A 270 0.04 -9.27 -12.71
CA GLN A 270 1.44 -9.39 -12.29
C GLN A 270 1.62 -10.42 -11.14
N ARG A 271 0.66 -10.48 -10.20
CA ARG A 271 0.62 -11.48 -9.12
C ARG A 271 0.47 -12.90 -9.65
N GLU A 272 -0.40 -13.11 -10.63
CA GLU A 272 -0.66 -14.43 -11.23
C GLU A 272 0.50 -14.91 -12.09
N GLU A 273 1.10 -14.03 -12.91
CA GLU A 273 2.25 -14.35 -13.76
C GLU A 273 3.52 -14.72 -12.96
N THR A 274 3.70 -14.09 -11.79
CA THR A 274 4.93 -14.23 -10.98
C THR A 274 4.78 -15.19 -9.80
N GLY A 275 3.55 -15.49 -9.38
CA GLY A 275 3.25 -16.25 -8.16
C GLY A 275 3.61 -15.54 -6.84
N GLN A 276 4.12 -14.31 -6.89
CA GLN A 276 4.50 -13.53 -5.71
C GLN A 276 3.27 -12.82 -5.13
N PRO A 277 3.01 -12.87 -3.81
CA PRO A 277 1.92 -12.10 -3.19
C PRO A 277 2.11 -10.59 -3.38
N MET A 278 1.05 -9.91 -3.81
CA MET A 278 0.98 -8.46 -4.04
C MET A 278 -0.44 -7.97 -3.76
N PHE A 279 -0.59 -6.74 -3.29
CA PHE A 279 -1.90 -6.09 -3.22
C PHE A 279 -1.82 -4.62 -3.62
N PRO A 280 -2.82 -4.10 -4.37
CA PRO A 280 -3.08 -2.68 -4.46
C PRO A 280 -3.79 -2.20 -3.18
N HIS A 281 -3.75 -0.89 -2.91
CA HIS A 281 -4.72 -0.20 -2.06
C HIS A 281 -5.06 1.17 -2.63
N LEU A 282 -6.28 1.67 -2.38
CA LEU A 282 -6.60 3.06 -2.68
C LEU A 282 -6.03 3.99 -1.60
N ASN A 283 -5.24 4.96 -2.04
CA ASN A 283 -4.70 6.00 -1.16
C ASN A 283 -5.75 7.10 -0.95
N HIS A 284 -5.84 7.58 0.29
CA HIS A 284 -6.45 8.85 0.69
C HIS A 284 -7.63 9.35 -0.19
N PRO A 285 -8.81 8.68 -0.20
CA PRO A 285 -9.90 9.00 -1.14
C PRO A 285 -10.38 10.47 -1.08
N ASN A 286 -10.34 11.07 0.12
CA ASN A 286 -10.71 12.47 0.35
C ASN A 286 -9.63 13.49 -0.05
N PHE A 287 -8.44 13.09 -0.52
CA PHE A 287 -7.44 14.04 -1.01
C PHE A 287 -7.98 14.81 -2.22
N ILE A 288 -8.27 16.10 -2.02
CA ILE A 288 -8.99 16.95 -2.98
C ILE A 288 -10.31 16.30 -3.44
N TRP A 289 -10.95 15.49 -2.58
CA TRP A 289 -12.21 14.78 -2.83
C TRP A 289 -12.20 13.90 -4.10
N GLY A 290 -11.04 13.29 -4.42
CA GLY A 290 -10.79 12.66 -5.71
C GLY A 290 -11.61 11.40 -6.04
N VAL A 291 -12.03 10.65 -5.01
CA VAL A 291 -12.75 9.37 -5.16
C VAL A 291 -13.96 9.29 -4.21
N THR A 292 -15.13 8.98 -4.75
CA THR A 292 -16.36 8.78 -3.97
C THR A 292 -16.52 7.34 -3.44
N ALA A 293 -17.35 7.16 -2.42
CA ALA A 293 -17.68 5.82 -1.89
C ALA A 293 -18.36 4.94 -2.95
N GLU A 294 -19.15 5.55 -3.82
CA GLU A 294 -19.86 4.91 -4.93
C GLU A 294 -18.90 4.40 -6.02
N GLU A 295 -17.79 5.10 -6.27
CA GLU A 295 -16.74 4.60 -7.17
C GLU A 295 -15.93 3.48 -6.49
N LEU A 296 -15.50 3.68 -5.24
CA LEU A 296 -14.68 2.70 -4.52
C LEU A 296 -15.41 1.37 -4.26
N MET A 297 -16.72 1.41 -3.94
CA MET A 297 -17.48 0.18 -3.63
C MET A 297 -17.57 -0.78 -4.81
N GLN A 298 -17.39 -0.31 -6.05
CA GLN A 298 -17.50 -1.10 -7.27
C GLN A 298 -16.19 -1.79 -7.69
N VAL A 299 -15.03 -1.45 -7.10
CA VAL A 299 -13.73 -1.96 -7.56
C VAL A 299 -13.53 -3.42 -7.17
N HIS A 300 -13.42 -4.31 -8.16
CA HIS A 300 -13.08 -5.72 -7.98
C HIS A 300 -11.58 -5.92 -7.76
N HIS A 301 -11.23 -6.97 -7.03
CA HIS A 301 -9.86 -7.39 -6.68
C HIS A 301 -9.05 -6.40 -5.81
N GLU A 302 -9.60 -5.21 -5.54
CA GLU A 302 -9.18 -4.33 -4.45
C GLU A 302 -9.80 -4.78 -3.12
N LYS A 303 -8.99 -4.79 -2.06
CA LYS A 303 -9.33 -5.20 -0.68
C LYS A 303 -8.94 -4.16 0.37
N PHE A 304 -8.25 -3.08 0.02
CA PHE A 304 -7.66 -2.15 0.96
C PHE A 304 -7.85 -0.70 0.52
N PHE A 305 -8.04 0.18 1.49
CA PHE A 305 -7.98 1.62 1.30
C PHE A 305 -7.50 2.29 2.58
N GLU A 306 -7.01 3.52 2.48
CA GLU A 306 -6.59 4.30 3.64
C GLU A 306 -7.78 4.89 4.40
N VAL A 307 -8.14 4.25 5.52
CA VAL A 307 -9.08 4.84 6.49
C VAL A 307 -8.43 6.02 7.24
N TYR A 308 -7.10 5.98 7.38
CA TYR A 308 -6.30 7.06 7.97
C TYR A 308 -5.01 7.29 7.18
N ASN A 309 -4.76 8.54 6.82
CA ASN A 309 -3.51 8.98 6.20
C ASN A 309 -2.99 10.24 6.93
N GLY A 310 -1.69 10.28 7.21
CA GLY A 310 -1.02 11.36 7.95
C GLY A 310 -0.76 12.66 7.17
N HIS A 311 -0.98 12.66 5.86
CA HIS A 311 -0.82 13.82 4.97
C HIS A 311 -1.91 14.87 5.26
N PRO A 312 -1.52 16.14 5.56
CA PRO A 312 -2.44 17.15 6.09
C PRO A 312 -3.54 17.59 5.10
N GLY A 313 -3.38 17.31 3.81
CA GLY A 313 -4.36 17.63 2.75
C GLY A 313 -5.44 16.58 2.51
N VAL A 314 -5.46 15.47 3.25
CA VAL A 314 -6.37 14.33 2.97
C VAL A 314 -7.79 14.53 3.49
N HIS A 315 -8.02 15.42 4.45
CA HIS A 315 -9.35 15.64 5.04
C HIS A 315 -10.01 14.33 5.56
N ASN A 316 -9.26 13.52 6.34
CA ASN A 316 -9.74 12.24 6.89
C ASN A 316 -11.13 12.32 7.56
N ALA A 317 -11.42 13.44 8.24
CA ALA A 317 -12.67 13.68 8.97
C ALA A 317 -13.86 14.14 8.10
N GLY A 318 -13.68 14.33 6.78
CA GLY A 318 -14.72 14.86 5.89
C GLY A 318 -15.09 16.32 6.20
N ASP A 319 -16.24 16.76 5.69
CA ASP A 319 -16.89 18.01 6.11
C ASP A 319 -18.43 17.93 5.95
N VAL A 320 -19.13 19.07 5.92
CA VAL A 320 -20.60 19.10 5.78
C VAL A 320 -21.12 18.60 4.43
N ALA A 321 -20.27 18.60 3.39
CA ALA A 321 -20.58 18.22 2.02
C ALA A 321 -19.87 16.93 1.56
N HIS A 322 -18.87 16.45 2.30
CA HIS A 322 -18.09 15.26 1.97
C HIS A 322 -18.00 14.30 3.16
N LEU A 323 -18.16 13.00 2.92
CA LEU A 323 -18.04 11.96 3.95
C LEU A 323 -16.61 11.90 4.50
N SER A 324 -16.46 11.51 5.77
CA SER A 324 -15.16 11.10 6.32
C SER A 324 -14.67 9.78 5.70
N ASN A 325 -13.37 9.49 5.79
CA ASN A 325 -12.80 8.21 5.34
C ASN A 325 -13.43 7.00 6.08
N GLU A 326 -13.85 7.19 7.33
CA GLU A 326 -14.60 6.17 8.08
C GLU A 326 -16.03 5.95 7.56
N GLU A 327 -16.76 7.03 7.26
CA GLU A 327 -18.10 6.91 6.66
C GLU A 327 -18.05 6.33 5.24
N ILE A 328 -17.01 6.66 4.46
CA ILE A 328 -16.72 5.99 3.18
C ILE A 328 -16.55 4.49 3.41
N TRP A 329 -15.77 4.07 4.42
CA TRP A 329 -15.60 2.66 4.76
C TRP A 329 -16.92 1.98 5.08
N ASP A 330 -17.75 2.60 5.90
CA ASP A 330 -19.02 2.04 6.37
C ASP A 330 -20.02 1.88 5.22
N VAL A 331 -20.04 2.84 4.28
CA VAL A 331 -20.80 2.75 3.02
C VAL A 331 -20.28 1.59 2.16
N VAL A 332 -18.97 1.55 1.92
CA VAL A 332 -18.34 0.53 1.07
C VAL A 332 -18.56 -0.88 1.62
N LEU A 333 -18.34 -1.08 2.92
CA LEU A 333 -18.63 -2.36 3.60
C LEU A 333 -20.11 -2.74 3.49
N THR A 334 -21.01 -1.80 3.72
CA THR A 334 -22.45 -2.04 3.61
C THR A 334 -22.81 -2.50 2.20
N ARG A 335 -22.44 -1.71 1.18
CA ARG A 335 -22.88 -1.94 -0.21
C ARG A 335 -22.19 -3.16 -0.83
N ARG A 336 -20.90 -3.38 -0.60
CA ARG A 336 -20.18 -4.57 -1.09
C ARG A 336 -20.79 -5.86 -0.53
N LEU A 337 -21.03 -5.93 0.78
CA LEU A 337 -21.51 -7.15 1.42
C LEU A 337 -23.02 -7.37 1.23
N ALA A 338 -23.84 -6.32 1.35
CA ALA A 338 -25.29 -6.45 1.29
C ALA A 338 -25.85 -6.49 -0.14
N GLU A 339 -25.34 -5.65 -1.04
CA GLU A 339 -25.93 -5.40 -2.36
C GLU A 339 -25.09 -6.00 -3.50
N LEU A 340 -23.83 -5.59 -3.63
CA LEU A 340 -22.96 -5.95 -4.77
C LEU A 340 -22.39 -7.39 -4.69
N LYS A 341 -22.45 -8.03 -3.52
CA LYS A 341 -21.90 -9.36 -3.23
C LYS A 341 -20.40 -9.48 -3.51
N LEU A 342 -19.66 -8.43 -3.18
CA LEU A 342 -18.20 -8.36 -3.29
C LEU A 342 -17.52 -8.64 -1.95
N ASP A 343 -16.22 -8.97 -2.03
CA ASP A 343 -15.36 -9.18 -0.88
C ASP A 343 -15.32 -7.97 0.06
N VAL A 344 -15.07 -8.27 1.35
CA VAL A 344 -14.78 -7.28 2.39
C VAL A 344 -13.63 -6.35 1.98
N MET A 345 -13.74 -5.07 2.35
CA MET A 345 -12.66 -4.10 2.23
C MET A 345 -12.14 -3.73 3.61
N TYR A 346 -10.81 -3.70 3.75
CA TYR A 346 -10.09 -3.41 4.97
C TYR A 346 -9.53 -1.99 4.97
N GLY A 347 -9.53 -1.35 6.14
CA GLY A 347 -8.99 -0.01 6.33
C GLY A 347 -7.56 -0.06 6.84
N ILE A 348 -6.63 0.56 6.13
CA ILE A 348 -5.23 0.71 6.57
C ILE A 348 -4.96 2.11 7.12
N GLY A 349 -3.92 2.22 7.95
CA GLY A 349 -3.39 3.48 8.45
C GLY A 349 -1.97 3.68 7.96
N VAL A 350 -1.67 4.86 7.42
CA VAL A 350 -0.33 5.24 6.92
C VAL A 350 -0.01 6.69 7.33
N ASP A 351 1.23 7.12 7.13
CA ASP A 351 1.61 8.52 7.34
C ASP A 351 1.79 9.36 6.07
N ASP A 352 2.10 8.72 4.93
CA ASP A 352 2.25 9.39 3.63
C ASP A 352 3.26 10.55 3.71
N SER A 353 4.46 10.17 4.18
CA SER A 353 5.52 11.12 4.47
C SER A 353 6.19 11.64 3.21
N HIS A 354 6.32 12.96 3.17
CA HIS A 354 7.08 13.70 2.17
C HIS A 354 8.12 14.63 2.80
N HIS A 355 7.99 14.91 4.10
CA HIS A 355 8.74 15.94 4.82
C HIS A 355 9.41 15.35 6.07
N TYR A 356 10.73 15.29 6.08
CA TYR A 356 11.52 14.62 7.12
C TYR A 356 12.29 15.59 8.03
N HIS A 357 12.56 16.81 7.57
CA HIS A 357 13.43 17.78 8.26
C HIS A 357 12.72 18.70 9.27
N GLU A 358 11.41 18.88 9.16
CA GLU A 358 10.59 19.71 10.07
C GLU A 358 9.33 18.97 10.50
N GLN A 359 9.21 18.55 11.77
CA GLN A 359 7.97 17.99 12.32
C GLN A 359 7.02 19.11 12.76
N MET A 360 5.94 19.34 11.98
CA MET A 360 4.95 20.38 12.29
C MET A 360 3.60 20.17 11.57
N LEU A 361 2.56 20.84 12.06
CA LEU A 361 1.27 20.91 11.39
C LEU A 361 1.42 21.50 9.97
N GLY A 362 0.69 20.94 9.00
CA GLY A 362 0.76 21.35 7.60
C GLY A 362 1.95 20.77 6.80
N LYS A 363 2.84 19.98 7.43
CA LYS A 363 3.84 19.15 6.76
C LYS A 363 3.42 17.69 6.78
N SER A 364 3.70 16.93 5.73
CA SER A 364 3.42 15.49 5.62
C SER A 364 4.56 14.70 6.27
N ASN A 365 4.47 14.46 7.58
CA ASN A 365 5.56 13.92 8.40
C ASN A 365 5.34 12.47 8.83
N SER A 366 6.45 11.75 9.04
CA SER A 366 6.46 10.34 9.46
C SER A 366 5.98 10.09 10.89
N GLY A 367 5.49 8.87 11.13
CA GLY A 367 5.01 8.45 12.43
C GLY A 367 3.61 8.93 12.78
N ARG A 368 2.75 9.15 11.77
CA ARG A 368 1.36 9.60 11.97
C ARG A 368 0.33 8.50 11.93
N GLY A 369 0.49 7.53 11.03
CA GLY A 369 -0.34 6.35 10.92
C GLY A 369 0.50 5.15 10.49
N TRP A 370 0.09 3.95 10.89
CA TRP A 370 0.73 2.70 10.51
C TRP A 370 -0.23 1.51 10.67
N VAL A 371 0.17 0.38 10.11
CA VAL A 371 -0.48 -0.91 10.36
C VAL A 371 0.31 -1.72 11.39
N MET A 372 -0.42 -2.52 12.16
CA MET A 372 0.10 -3.49 13.12
C MET A 372 -0.40 -4.86 12.67
N VAL A 373 0.47 -5.66 12.06
CA VAL A 373 0.12 -6.92 11.37
C VAL A 373 0.52 -8.12 12.23
N ARG A 374 -0.41 -9.04 12.49
CA ARG A 374 -0.14 -10.28 13.25
C ARG A 374 0.29 -11.39 12.29
N ALA A 375 1.60 -11.62 12.19
CA ALA A 375 2.16 -12.67 11.32
C ALA A 375 3.16 -13.55 12.09
N ARG A 376 3.44 -14.75 11.59
CA ARG A 376 4.45 -15.65 12.17
C ARG A 376 5.89 -15.26 11.78
N HIS A 377 6.07 -14.76 10.56
CA HIS A 377 7.39 -14.40 10.03
C HIS A 377 7.36 -12.98 9.48
N LEU A 378 8.50 -12.29 9.56
CA LEU A 378 8.71 -10.99 8.94
C LEU A 378 9.22 -11.20 7.51
N THR A 379 8.33 -11.61 6.62
CA THR A 379 8.57 -11.74 5.17
C THR A 379 7.45 -11.07 4.39
N PRO A 380 7.65 -10.61 3.15
CA PRO A 380 6.60 -9.98 2.36
C PRO A 380 5.35 -10.86 2.25
N GLU A 381 5.52 -12.16 1.99
CA GLU A 381 4.44 -13.13 1.85
C GLU A 381 3.65 -13.26 3.16
N SER A 382 4.34 -13.34 4.29
CA SER A 382 3.71 -13.52 5.62
C SER A 382 2.94 -12.28 6.07
N ILE A 383 3.47 -11.08 5.76
CA ILE A 383 2.79 -9.81 6.05
C ILE A 383 1.58 -9.63 5.14
N ILE A 384 1.74 -9.85 3.83
CA ILE A 384 0.66 -9.71 2.83
C ILE A 384 -0.49 -10.67 3.13
N LEU A 385 -0.20 -11.97 3.29
CA LEU A 385 -1.25 -12.97 3.54
C LEU A 385 -1.98 -12.73 4.88
N ALA A 386 -1.28 -12.24 5.91
CA ALA A 386 -1.92 -11.84 7.16
C ALA A 386 -2.85 -10.62 6.97
N MET A 387 -2.42 -9.62 6.19
CA MET A 387 -3.27 -8.47 5.85
C MET A 387 -4.48 -8.88 5.01
N GLU A 388 -4.34 -9.77 4.03
CA GLU A 388 -5.44 -10.30 3.21
C GLU A 388 -6.44 -11.16 4.02
N ALA A 389 -5.98 -11.80 5.10
CA ALA A 389 -6.84 -12.48 6.07
C ALA A 389 -7.53 -11.51 7.06
N GLY A 390 -7.17 -10.23 7.06
CA GLY A 390 -7.63 -9.22 8.02
C GLY A 390 -6.94 -9.29 9.39
N ASP A 391 -5.83 -10.01 9.53
CA ASP A 391 -5.07 -10.16 10.78
C ASP A 391 -4.12 -8.98 11.03
N PHE A 392 -4.70 -7.78 11.06
CA PHE A 392 -4.03 -6.55 11.41
C PHE A 392 -4.99 -5.53 12.03
N TYR A 393 -4.46 -4.42 12.54
CA TYR A 393 -5.22 -3.21 12.82
C TYR A 393 -4.47 -1.99 12.30
N ALA A 394 -5.22 -0.95 11.94
CA ALA A 394 -4.68 0.38 11.63
C ALA A 394 -4.62 1.21 12.92
N THR A 395 -3.63 2.09 13.04
CA THR A 395 -3.53 2.98 14.21
C THR A 395 -2.77 4.27 13.91
N SER A 396 -3.13 5.33 14.63
CA SER A 396 -2.45 6.62 14.69
C SER A 396 -1.79 6.91 16.05
N GLY A 397 -1.72 5.91 16.94
CA GLY A 397 -1.03 5.98 18.24
C GLY A 397 -1.39 4.84 19.20
N VAL A 398 -2.69 4.51 19.28
CA VAL A 398 -3.21 3.47 20.17
C VAL A 398 -2.60 2.10 19.85
N THR A 399 -2.00 1.47 20.86
CA THR A 399 -1.47 0.11 20.76
C THR A 399 -2.47 -0.90 21.32
N LEU A 400 -2.81 -1.93 20.53
CA LEU A 400 -3.62 -3.07 20.96
C LEU A 400 -2.68 -4.24 21.23
N LYS A 401 -2.79 -4.86 22.40
CA LYS A 401 -2.07 -6.09 22.75
C LYS A 401 -2.64 -7.29 22.00
N GLU A 402 -3.96 -7.34 21.87
CA GLU A 402 -4.67 -8.46 21.27
C GLU A 402 -5.92 -7.98 20.52
N VAL A 403 -6.23 -8.65 19.40
CA VAL A 403 -7.43 -8.46 18.58
C VAL A 403 -7.98 -9.84 18.21
N THR A 404 -9.01 -10.25 18.95
CA THR A 404 -9.70 -11.52 18.75
C THR A 404 -10.83 -11.33 17.75
N ARG A 405 -10.69 -11.92 16.56
CA ARG A 405 -11.76 -12.06 15.56
C ARG A 405 -12.16 -13.54 15.46
N THR A 406 -13.41 -13.84 15.80
CA THR A 406 -14.03 -15.15 15.54
C THR A 406 -15.20 -14.98 14.56
N ALA A 407 -15.87 -16.07 14.18
CA ALA A 407 -17.06 -16.02 13.33
C ALA A 407 -18.26 -15.27 13.97
N THR A 408 -18.22 -14.99 15.28
CA THR A 408 -19.33 -14.38 16.04
C THR A 408 -18.91 -13.29 17.02
N THR A 409 -17.62 -13.00 17.17
CA THR A 409 -17.13 -12.08 18.21
C THR A 409 -15.95 -11.25 17.71
N LEU A 410 -15.99 -9.95 18.03
CA LEU A 410 -14.87 -9.02 17.93
C LEU A 410 -14.47 -8.57 19.33
N GLY A 411 -13.26 -8.91 19.77
CA GLY A 411 -12.70 -8.50 21.06
C GLY A 411 -11.34 -7.84 20.91
N LEU A 412 -11.02 -6.90 21.80
CA LEU A 412 -9.71 -6.25 21.84
C LEU A 412 -9.24 -5.97 23.27
N GLU A 413 -7.92 -6.00 23.46
CA GLU A 413 -7.22 -5.51 24.65
C GLU A 413 -6.26 -4.39 24.25
N ILE A 414 -6.41 -3.23 24.88
CA ILE A 414 -5.59 -2.04 24.66
C ILE A 414 -4.39 -2.09 25.61
N GLN A 415 -3.21 -1.74 25.10
CA GLN A 415 -2.08 -1.39 25.97
C GLN A 415 -2.35 0.00 26.57
N ALA A 416 -3.00 0.02 27.73
CA ALA A 416 -3.42 1.25 28.38
C ALA A 416 -2.23 2.01 29.01
N ASP A 417 -2.13 3.29 28.69
CA ASP A 417 -1.13 4.20 29.24
C ASP A 417 -1.64 4.87 30.54
N PRO A 418 -0.76 5.15 31.52
CA PRO A 418 -1.18 5.75 32.80
C PRO A 418 -1.88 7.10 32.62
N GLY A 419 -3.10 7.21 33.15
CA GLY A 419 -3.90 8.45 33.09
C GLY A 419 -4.66 8.67 31.77
N VAL A 420 -4.45 7.81 30.76
CA VAL A 420 -5.18 7.87 29.49
C VAL A 420 -6.48 7.06 29.60
N THR A 421 -7.55 7.58 29.03
CA THR A 421 -8.86 6.90 28.95
C THR A 421 -9.15 6.50 27.51
N TYR A 422 -9.86 5.38 27.34
CA TYR A 422 -10.17 4.84 26.02
C TYR A 422 -11.67 4.55 25.90
N VAL A 423 -12.22 4.85 24.73
CA VAL A 423 -13.59 4.54 24.33
C VAL A 423 -13.55 3.67 23.08
N THR A 424 -14.03 2.43 23.19
CA THR A 424 -14.21 1.53 22.06
C THR A 424 -15.63 1.63 21.55
N GLN A 425 -15.81 1.96 20.28
CA GLN A 425 -17.09 1.96 19.59
C GLN A 425 -17.12 0.79 18.59
N PHE A 426 -18.10 -0.09 18.75
CA PHE A 426 -18.41 -1.14 17.77
C PHE A 426 -19.38 -0.58 16.75
N ILE A 427 -18.98 -0.59 15.48
CA ILE A 427 -19.65 0.10 14.38
C ILE A 427 -20.05 -0.92 13.32
N GLY A 428 -21.25 -0.81 12.78
CA GLY A 428 -21.70 -1.69 11.70
C GLY A 428 -23.10 -1.40 11.20
N THR A 429 -23.46 -2.09 10.11
CA THR A 429 -24.80 -2.00 9.50
C THR A 429 -25.55 -3.32 9.72
N ARG A 430 -26.85 -3.26 10.00
CA ARG A 430 -27.73 -4.44 10.18
C ARG A 430 -28.53 -4.73 8.91
N ARG A 431 -28.89 -5.98 8.67
CA ARG A 431 -29.80 -6.36 7.58
C ARG A 431 -31.17 -5.70 7.78
N GLY A 432 -31.76 -5.19 6.70
CA GLY A 432 -32.98 -4.38 6.76
C GLY A 432 -32.74 -2.90 7.06
N TYR A 433 -31.49 -2.42 6.97
CA TYR A 433 -31.17 -0.98 6.96
C TYR A 433 -31.94 -0.24 5.85
N ASP A 434 -32.23 1.04 6.06
CA ASP A 434 -32.71 1.92 5.00
C ASP A 434 -31.60 2.15 3.95
N PRO A 435 -31.73 1.68 2.69
CA PRO A 435 -30.72 1.86 1.65
C PRO A 435 -30.79 3.26 1.00
N SER A 436 -31.63 4.17 1.47
CA SER A 436 -31.74 5.51 0.92
C SER A 436 -30.43 6.31 1.03
N SER A 437 -30.24 7.22 0.09
CA SER A 437 -29.14 8.19 0.09
C SER A 437 -29.56 9.46 -0.64
N GLN A 438 -29.00 10.59 -0.22
CA GLN A 438 -29.26 11.92 -0.77
C GLN A 438 -27.96 12.54 -1.23
N LEU A 439 -27.94 13.14 -2.43
CA LEU A 439 -26.78 13.90 -2.89
C LEU A 439 -26.54 15.08 -1.92
N LEU A 440 -25.30 15.25 -1.50
CA LEU A 440 -24.89 16.41 -0.72
C LEU A 440 -24.75 17.61 -1.66
N PRO A 441 -25.29 18.79 -1.29
CA PRO A 441 -25.10 19.99 -2.09
C PRO A 441 -23.61 20.38 -2.07
N PRO A 442 -23.04 20.84 -3.20
CA PRO A 442 -21.67 21.33 -3.21
C PRO A 442 -21.53 22.52 -2.27
N ARG A 443 -20.37 22.60 -1.60
CA ARG A 443 -20.09 23.67 -0.64
C ARG A 443 -20.10 25.04 -1.34
N THR A 444 -20.92 25.97 -0.83
CA THR A 444 -21.02 27.33 -1.39
C THR A 444 -19.66 28.03 -1.39
N GLY A 445 -19.20 28.45 -2.56
CA GLY A 445 -17.91 29.12 -2.75
C GLY A 445 -16.70 28.18 -2.89
N ASP A 446 -16.89 26.86 -2.90
CA ASP A 446 -15.81 25.90 -3.10
C ASP A 446 -15.63 25.57 -4.60
N ALA A 447 -14.51 26.02 -5.17
CA ALA A 447 -14.16 25.77 -6.56
C ALA A 447 -13.66 24.33 -6.83
N SER A 448 -13.35 23.54 -5.78
CA SER A 448 -12.97 22.12 -5.89
C SER A 448 -14.19 21.20 -5.95
N ALA A 449 -15.24 21.51 -5.19
CA ALA A 449 -16.54 20.82 -5.25
C ALA A 449 -17.25 20.92 -6.61
N ALA A 450 -16.81 21.83 -7.49
CA ALA A 450 -17.26 21.93 -8.88
C ALA A 450 -16.46 21.03 -9.86
N ARG A 451 -15.37 20.40 -9.40
CA ARG A 451 -14.48 19.58 -10.23
C ARG A 451 -14.65 18.08 -9.98
N THR A 452 -14.86 17.65 -8.75
CA THR A 452 -15.04 16.23 -8.41
C THR A 452 -16.51 15.79 -8.53
N LEU A 453 -16.81 14.53 -8.16
CA LEU A 453 -18.18 14.05 -8.08
C LEU A 453 -18.78 14.38 -6.69
N PRO A 454 -20.08 14.74 -6.62
CA PRO A 454 -20.74 15.03 -5.34
C PRO A 454 -20.89 13.75 -4.51
N HIS A 455 -20.52 13.83 -3.22
CA HIS A 455 -20.77 12.74 -2.27
C HIS A 455 -22.26 12.61 -1.96
N ARG A 456 -22.65 11.48 -1.37
CA ARG A 456 -23.99 11.26 -0.81
C ARG A 456 -23.95 11.16 0.72
N ARG A 457 -25.03 11.64 1.34
CA ARG A 457 -25.41 11.31 2.72
C ARG A 457 -26.27 10.06 2.71
N TYR A 458 -25.97 9.12 3.60
CA TYR A 458 -26.71 7.87 3.74
C TYR A 458 -27.61 7.90 4.98
N SER A 459 -28.49 6.89 5.09
CA SER A 459 -29.27 6.68 6.31
C SER A 459 -28.36 6.43 7.53
N LYS A 460 -28.84 6.78 8.72
CA LYS A 460 -28.14 6.57 10.00
C LYS A 460 -27.90 5.10 10.37
N ASP A 461 -28.46 4.17 9.59
CA ASP A 461 -28.31 2.73 9.80
C ASP A 461 -26.97 2.24 9.24
N VAL A 462 -26.43 2.94 8.22
CA VAL A 462 -25.12 2.69 7.62
C VAL A 462 -24.03 3.16 8.57
N GLY A 463 -23.18 2.24 9.07
CA GLY A 463 -22.13 2.59 10.02
C GLY A 463 -22.65 3.00 11.40
N ALA A 464 -23.78 2.44 11.84
CA ALA A 464 -24.34 2.75 13.14
C ALA A 464 -23.42 2.27 14.28
N VAL A 465 -23.27 3.09 15.34
CA VAL A 465 -22.65 2.64 16.60
C VAL A 465 -23.59 1.62 17.27
N LEU A 466 -23.16 0.36 17.27
CA LEU A 466 -23.92 -0.79 17.79
C LEU A 466 -23.74 -0.96 19.30
N ALA A 467 -22.57 -0.60 19.82
CA ALA A 467 -22.24 -0.57 21.24
C ALA A 467 -21.04 0.37 21.50
N GLU A 468 -20.95 0.91 22.71
CA GLU A 468 -19.80 1.66 23.20
C GLU A 468 -19.32 1.06 24.54
N VAL A 469 -18.00 0.90 24.70
CA VAL A 469 -17.36 0.36 25.90
C VAL A 469 -16.23 1.28 26.33
N LYS A 470 -16.20 1.64 27.62
CA LYS A 470 -15.13 2.46 28.21
C LYS A 470 -14.14 1.57 28.96
N GLY A 471 -12.84 1.83 28.80
CA GLY A 471 -11.76 1.08 29.46
C GLY A 471 -10.83 0.36 28.48
N SER A 472 -9.90 -0.43 29.02
CA SER A 472 -8.81 -1.08 28.27
C SER A 472 -9.19 -2.39 27.57
N THR A 473 -10.41 -2.89 27.76
CA THR A 473 -10.86 -4.18 27.22
C THR A 473 -12.29 -4.04 26.74
N ALA A 474 -12.57 -4.48 25.51
CA ALA A 474 -13.88 -4.37 24.90
C ALA A 474 -14.18 -5.60 24.04
N SER A 475 -15.45 -6.02 24.00
CA SER A 475 -15.91 -7.13 23.17
C SER A 475 -17.35 -6.92 22.70
N TYR A 476 -17.63 -7.33 21.47
CA TYR A 476 -18.97 -7.38 20.89
C TYR A 476 -19.23 -8.76 20.29
N THR A 477 -20.33 -9.38 20.70
CA THR A 477 -20.81 -10.64 20.11
C THR A 477 -21.93 -10.33 19.14
N LEU A 478 -21.77 -10.77 17.89
CA LEU A 478 -22.75 -10.62 16.82
C LEU A 478 -24.06 -11.29 17.23
N ARG A 479 -25.15 -10.54 17.14
CA ARG A 479 -26.52 -11.02 17.42
C ARG A 479 -27.09 -11.76 16.21
N GLY A 480 -26.43 -11.64 15.06
CA GLY A 480 -26.68 -12.36 13.84
C GLY A 480 -27.48 -11.58 12.81
N ASP A 481 -27.97 -10.38 13.15
CA ASP A 481 -28.62 -9.41 12.25
C ASP A 481 -27.62 -8.47 11.55
N GLU A 482 -26.38 -8.39 12.04
CA GLU A 482 -25.32 -7.57 11.46
C GLU A 482 -24.87 -8.08 10.07
N ILE A 483 -24.47 -7.15 9.20
CA ILE A 483 -23.78 -7.40 7.94
C ILE A 483 -22.27 -7.48 8.20
N TYR A 484 -21.76 -6.53 8.98
CA TYR A 484 -20.40 -6.50 9.50
C TYR A 484 -20.37 -5.81 10.86
N VAL A 485 -19.30 -6.00 11.63
CA VAL A 485 -18.96 -5.20 12.82
C VAL A 485 -17.47 -4.91 12.81
N ARG A 486 -17.08 -3.63 12.82
CA ARG A 486 -15.70 -3.17 13.09
C ARG A 486 -15.62 -2.49 14.45
N ALA A 487 -14.42 -2.21 14.95
CA ALA A 487 -14.22 -1.40 16.14
C ALA A 487 -13.30 -0.20 15.87
N ARG A 488 -13.65 0.95 16.44
CA ARG A 488 -12.78 2.11 16.60
C ARG A 488 -12.48 2.31 18.07
N VAL A 489 -11.20 2.45 18.41
CA VAL A 489 -10.73 2.82 19.76
C VAL A 489 -10.27 4.26 19.72
N ILE A 490 -10.91 5.13 20.50
CA ILE A 490 -10.58 6.54 20.65
C ILE A 490 -9.84 6.73 21.98
N SER A 491 -8.64 7.29 21.93
CA SER A 491 -7.85 7.67 23.11
C SER A 491 -8.19 9.10 23.57
N SER A 492 -8.07 9.39 24.87
CA SER A 492 -8.00 10.78 25.35
C SER A 492 -6.60 11.42 25.17
N GLN A 493 -5.61 10.66 24.69
CA GLN A 493 -4.28 11.16 24.36
C GLN A 493 -4.31 11.91 23.01
N ALA A 494 -3.89 13.18 23.03
CA ALA A 494 -3.67 13.96 21.82
C ALA A 494 -2.39 13.49 21.11
N LYS A 495 -2.41 13.43 19.77
CA LYS A 495 -1.24 13.07 18.97
C LYS A 495 -0.17 14.17 19.07
N VAL A 496 1.03 13.80 19.51
CA VAL A 496 2.19 14.69 19.56
C VAL A 496 2.57 15.19 18.15
N ASN A 497 2.50 14.29 17.16
CA ASN A 497 2.61 14.61 15.74
C ASN A 497 1.26 14.32 15.06
N GLY A 498 0.37 15.32 15.06
CA GLY A 498 -0.93 15.26 14.38
C GLY A 498 -0.85 15.69 12.91
N SER A 499 -1.70 15.11 12.05
CA SER A 499 -1.94 15.59 10.68
C SER A 499 -2.67 16.94 10.69
N VAL A 500 -3.56 17.11 11.66
CA VAL A 500 -4.38 18.30 11.93
C VAL A 500 -4.30 18.69 13.40
N ALA A 501 -4.72 19.91 13.73
CA ALA A 501 -4.77 20.36 15.13
C ALA A 501 -5.84 19.59 15.92
N ASN A 502 -5.56 19.32 17.21
CA ASN A 502 -6.45 18.62 18.14
C ASN A 502 -6.84 17.19 17.70
N GLU A 503 -5.96 16.52 16.96
CA GLU A 503 -6.12 15.11 16.58
C GLU A 503 -5.77 14.18 17.75
N PHE A 504 -6.58 13.15 17.98
CA PHE A 504 -6.40 12.17 19.05
C PHE A 504 -5.94 10.82 18.52
N GLU A 505 -5.18 10.09 19.33
CA GLU A 505 -4.72 8.75 18.98
C GLU A 505 -5.92 7.81 18.81
N THR A 506 -5.97 7.11 17.68
CA THR A 506 -7.09 6.24 17.31
C THR A 506 -6.56 4.93 16.75
N ALA A 507 -7.27 3.82 16.99
CA ALA A 507 -7.05 2.56 16.29
C ALA A 507 -8.34 2.02 15.67
N TRP A 508 -8.21 1.31 14.55
CA TRP A 508 -9.31 0.72 13.81
C TRP A 508 -9.02 -0.77 13.56
N THR A 509 -9.88 -1.65 14.06
CA THR A 509 -9.77 -3.10 13.81
C THR A 509 -10.46 -3.47 12.51
N GLN A 510 -9.98 -4.51 11.82
CA GLN A 510 -10.70 -5.01 10.66
C GLN A 510 -12.06 -5.62 11.02
N PRO A 511 -13.09 -5.47 10.15
CA PRO A 511 -14.43 -5.95 10.41
C PRO A 511 -14.52 -7.47 10.55
N VAL A 512 -15.40 -7.91 11.44
CA VAL A 512 -15.97 -9.25 11.44
C VAL A 512 -17.15 -9.24 10.48
N VAL A 513 -17.04 -9.99 9.40
CA VAL A 513 -18.14 -10.27 8.47
C VAL A 513 -18.70 -11.65 8.78
N ARG A 514 -20.04 -11.77 8.85
CA ARG A 514 -20.66 -13.09 8.94
C ARG A 514 -20.59 -13.73 7.56
N ALA A 515 -20.02 -14.93 7.44
CA ALA A 515 -20.06 -15.69 6.20
C ALA A 515 -21.52 -15.81 5.72
N MET A 516 -21.80 -15.30 4.52
CA MET A 516 -23.10 -15.49 3.88
C MET A 516 -23.26 -16.99 3.59
N ARG A 517 -24.33 -17.58 4.14
CA ARG A 517 -24.78 -18.95 3.83
C ARG A 517 -25.72 -18.92 2.65
#